data_AF-A0A151IEY9-F1
#
_entry.id   AF-A0A151IEY9-F1
#
_cell.length_a   1.000
_cell.length_b   1.000
_cell.length_c   1.000
_cell.angle_alpha   90.00
_cell.angle_beta   90.00
_cell.angle_gamma   90.00
#
_symmetry.space_group_name_H-M   'P 1'
#
loop_
_entity.id
_entity.type
_entity.pdbx_description
1 polymer ?
#
loop_
_entity_poly.entity_id
_entity_poly.type
_entity_poly.pdbx_seq_one_letter_code
_entity_poly.pdbx_strand_id
1 'polypeptide(L)'
;MPFQSAEQFLDDVIINEFFTLLPGIAKSIKFSLLCFDTHFCESLLTRGFVSIGYKKWATRNTVWDYPVWLIPVNFAVHWTILIVIHSRQSIVYLDSLHGNPNEKILNGICNFIQENISMSLWDEWTLYTPRDIPSQIINNDVGGNCEMHVCTWAYIIASGSYTKFSEDDMSAARKGI
;
A
#
# COMPACT_ATOMS: atom_id res chain seq x y z
N MET A 1 0.04 38.62 -9.46
CA MET A 1 -0.34 37.23 -9.79
C MET A 1 0.26 36.35 -8.70
N PRO A 2 -0.54 35.59 -7.93
CA PRO A 2 0.01 34.77 -6.87
C PRO A 2 0.61 33.49 -7.46
N PHE A 3 1.68 33.03 -6.82
CA PHE A 3 2.41 31.82 -7.13
C PHE A 3 1.48 30.60 -7.16
N GLN A 4 1.36 29.93 -8.30
CA GLN A 4 1.05 28.50 -8.32
C GLN A 4 2.30 27.79 -7.81
N SER A 5 2.29 27.36 -6.54
CA SER A 5 3.24 26.34 -6.09
C SER A 5 2.97 25.10 -6.94
N ALA A 6 3.98 24.59 -7.64
CA ALA A 6 3.90 23.28 -8.26
C ALA A 6 3.51 22.28 -7.15
N GLU A 7 2.33 21.68 -7.26
CA GLU A 7 1.97 20.51 -6.46
C GLU A 7 3.01 19.44 -6.77
N GLN A 8 3.95 19.26 -5.85
CA GLN A 8 4.96 18.24 -5.99
C GLN A 8 4.32 16.91 -5.58
N PHE A 9 4.15 16.03 -6.55
CA PHE A 9 3.79 14.63 -6.31
C PHE A 9 4.70 14.05 -5.22
N LEU A 10 4.14 13.26 -4.31
CA LEU A 10 4.98 12.55 -3.34
C LEU A 10 5.77 11.48 -4.09
N ASP A 11 7.08 11.54 -3.94
CA ASP A 11 7.99 10.55 -4.47
C ASP A 11 8.11 9.35 -3.53
N ASP A 12 8.88 8.36 -3.95
CA ASP A 12 9.17 7.15 -3.19
C ASP A 12 9.84 7.46 -1.84
N VAL A 13 10.68 8.49 -1.77
CA VAL A 13 11.34 8.90 -0.53
C VAL A 13 10.31 9.34 0.49
N ILE A 14 9.40 10.25 0.12
CA ILE A 14 8.36 10.75 1.05
C ILE A 14 7.40 9.63 1.44
N ILE A 15 6.98 8.79 0.49
CA ILE A 15 6.08 7.66 0.77
C ILE A 15 6.73 6.67 1.73
N ASN A 16 7.99 6.30 1.51
CA ASN A 16 8.72 5.39 2.40
C ASN A 16 8.84 5.97 3.82
N GLU A 17 9.25 7.24 3.94
CA GLU A 17 9.35 7.91 5.24
C GLU A 17 8.01 7.94 5.98
N PHE A 18 6.91 8.31 5.30
CA PHE A 18 5.58 8.27 5.88
C PHE A 18 5.19 6.87 6.38
N PHE A 19 5.48 5.83 5.60
CA PHE A 19 5.16 4.45 5.95
C PHE A 19 5.95 3.97 7.17
N THR A 20 7.13 4.53 7.48
CA THR A 20 7.88 4.19 8.70
C THR A 20 7.18 4.62 9.99
N LEU A 21 6.28 5.61 9.92
CA LEU A 21 5.56 6.15 11.09
C LEU A 21 4.34 5.28 11.47
N LEU A 22 3.74 4.60 10.51
CA LEU A 22 2.47 3.87 10.66
C LEU A 22 2.52 2.75 11.72
N PRO A 23 3.58 1.94 11.86
CA PRO A 23 3.67 0.94 12.92
C PRO A 23 3.59 1.57 14.33
N GLY A 24 4.13 2.77 14.52
CA GLY A 24 4.04 3.51 15.79
C GLY A 24 2.61 3.92 16.11
N ILE A 25 1.86 4.36 15.11
CA ILE A 25 0.43 4.70 15.22
C ILE A 25 -0.39 3.45 15.55
N ALA A 26 -0.19 2.35 14.82
CA ALA A 26 -0.87 1.08 15.08
C ALA A 26 -0.62 0.56 16.50
N LYS A 27 0.61 0.67 16.99
CA LYS A 27 0.97 0.24 18.34
C LYS A 27 0.18 0.99 19.42
N SER A 28 -0.19 2.26 19.18
CA SER A 28 -0.97 3.06 20.14
C SER A 28 -2.36 2.48 20.43
N ILE A 29 -2.94 1.74 19.49
CA ILE A 29 -4.22 1.04 19.61
C ILE A 29 -4.07 -0.47 19.85
N LYS A 30 -2.87 -0.92 20.24
CA LYS A 30 -2.53 -2.35 20.42
C LYS A 30 -2.69 -3.20 19.15
N PHE A 31 -2.54 -2.57 17.99
CA PHE A 31 -2.50 -3.23 16.70
C PHE A 31 -1.04 -3.34 16.20
N SER A 32 -0.69 -4.45 15.54
CA SER A 32 0.61 -4.61 14.89
C SER A 32 0.40 -4.71 13.38
N LEU A 33 1.21 -3.96 12.63
CA LEU A 33 1.28 -4.05 11.18
C LEU A 33 2.72 -3.89 10.74
N LEU A 34 3.02 -4.41 9.55
CA LEU A 34 4.30 -4.21 8.89
C LEU A 34 4.11 -3.33 7.65
N CYS A 35 4.97 -2.33 7.49
CA CYS A 35 5.04 -1.55 6.27
C CYS A 35 6.24 -2.01 5.44
N PHE A 36 5.99 -2.30 4.17
CA PHE A 36 7.02 -2.58 3.18
C PHE A 36 7.45 -1.26 2.54
N ASP A 37 8.71 -1.20 2.12
CA ASP A 37 9.21 -0.11 1.28
C ASP A 37 8.80 -0.31 -0.19
N THR A 38 8.91 0.76 -0.97
CA THR A 38 8.60 0.76 -2.41
C THR A 38 9.52 -0.16 -3.22
N HIS A 39 10.76 -0.34 -2.77
CA HIS A 39 11.76 -1.20 -3.42
C HIS A 39 11.34 -2.67 -3.46
N PHE A 40 10.53 -3.12 -2.49
CA PHE A 40 9.94 -4.46 -2.52
C PHE A 40 9.15 -4.70 -3.82
N CYS A 41 8.23 -3.78 -4.14
CA CYS A 41 7.40 -3.90 -5.33
C CYS A 41 8.17 -3.63 -6.62
N GLU A 42 9.19 -2.77 -6.60
CA GLU A 42 10.09 -2.58 -7.75
C GLU A 42 10.79 -3.89 -8.14
N SER A 43 11.28 -4.66 -7.16
CA SER A 43 11.89 -5.97 -7.42
C SER A 43 10.90 -6.94 -8.07
N LEU A 44 9.65 -6.95 -7.59
CA LEU A 44 8.60 -7.81 -8.14
C LEU A 44 8.21 -7.41 -9.57
N LEU A 45 8.01 -6.13 -9.82
CA LEU A 45 7.65 -5.61 -11.13
C LEU A 45 8.72 -5.88 -12.19
N THR A 46 10.00 -5.71 -11.82
CA THR A 46 11.12 -5.84 -12.74
C THR A 46 11.54 -7.29 -12.97
N ARG A 47 11.52 -8.14 -11.93
CA ARG A 47 12.08 -9.50 -11.98
C ARG A 47 11.06 -10.62 -11.83
N GLY A 48 9.85 -10.31 -11.35
CA GLY A 48 8.81 -11.29 -11.04
C GLY A 48 9.02 -12.04 -9.72
N PHE A 49 10.10 -11.76 -8.99
CA PHE A 49 10.41 -12.38 -7.71
C PHE A 49 11.17 -11.44 -6.77
N VAL A 50 11.09 -11.76 -5.48
CA VAL A 50 11.73 -11.01 -4.40
C VAL A 50 13.22 -11.36 -4.32
N SER A 51 14.08 -10.34 -4.16
CA SER A 51 15.52 -10.55 -4.05
C SER A 51 15.91 -11.42 -2.84
N ILE A 52 17.02 -12.15 -2.93
CA ILE A 52 17.53 -12.98 -1.81
C ILE A 52 17.78 -12.12 -0.56
N GLY A 53 18.26 -10.89 -0.74
CA GLY A 53 18.48 -9.95 0.36
C GLY A 53 17.18 -9.63 1.09
N TYR A 54 16.10 -9.42 0.34
CA TYR A 54 14.80 -9.16 0.91
C TYR A 54 14.19 -10.39 1.59
N LYS A 55 14.38 -11.59 1.04
CA LYS A 55 14.00 -12.84 1.72
C LYS A 55 14.70 -12.98 3.08
N LYS A 56 16.02 -12.72 3.14
CA LYS A 56 16.78 -12.71 4.39
C LYS A 56 16.31 -11.63 5.36
N TRP A 57 16.01 -10.44 4.86
CA TRP A 57 15.42 -9.35 5.66
C TRP A 57 14.07 -9.79 6.24
N ALA A 58 13.22 -10.42 5.44
CA ALA A 58 11.90 -10.88 5.85
C ALA A 58 11.97 -11.92 6.97
N THR A 59 12.86 -12.90 6.84
CA THR A 59 13.13 -13.88 7.92
C THR A 59 13.66 -13.19 9.17
N ARG A 60 14.63 -12.29 9.04
CA ARG A 60 15.25 -11.60 10.19
C ARG A 60 14.27 -10.71 10.95
N ASN A 61 13.35 -10.06 10.24
CA ASN A 61 12.34 -9.17 10.83
C ASN A 61 11.03 -9.89 11.18
N THR A 62 11.02 -11.23 11.08
CA THR A 62 9.87 -12.09 11.37
C THR A 62 8.56 -11.55 10.80
N VAL A 63 8.57 -11.16 9.52
CA VAL A 63 7.47 -10.44 8.87
C VAL A 63 6.13 -11.19 8.94
N TRP A 64 6.17 -12.51 9.08
CA TRP A 64 5.02 -13.41 9.22
C TRP A 64 4.27 -13.26 10.55
N ASP A 65 4.91 -12.69 11.57
CA ASP A 65 4.29 -12.45 12.88
C ASP A 65 3.34 -11.24 12.86
N TYR A 66 3.39 -10.44 11.79
CA TYR A 66 2.53 -9.27 11.64
C TYR A 66 1.21 -9.69 10.96
N PRO A 67 0.05 -9.42 11.60
CA PRO A 67 -1.24 -9.87 11.07
C PRO A 67 -1.64 -9.13 9.78
N VAL A 68 -1.11 -7.93 9.58
CA VAL A 68 -1.37 -7.09 8.42
C VAL A 68 -0.08 -6.52 7.84
N TRP A 69 0.03 -6.56 6.52
CA TRP A 69 1.08 -5.87 5.78
C TRP A 69 0.48 -4.73 4.95
N LEU A 70 1.17 -3.59 4.94
CA LEU A 70 0.89 -2.45 4.06
C LEU A 70 2.03 -2.34 3.05
N ILE A 71 1.68 -2.39 1.76
CA ILE A 71 2.66 -2.44 0.68
C ILE A 71 2.31 -1.33 -0.32
N PRO A 72 3.03 -0.19 -0.32
CA PRO A 72 2.85 0.84 -1.32
C PRO A 72 3.39 0.35 -2.66
N VAL A 73 2.62 0.56 -3.72
CA VAL A 73 2.94 0.13 -5.08
C VAL A 73 3.00 1.36 -5.97
N ASN A 74 4.16 1.60 -6.58
CA ASN A 74 4.29 2.55 -7.69
C ASN A 74 4.41 1.78 -8.99
N PHE A 75 3.46 1.98 -9.90
CA PHE A 75 3.53 1.43 -11.25
C PHE A 75 3.28 2.55 -12.27
N ALA A 76 4.29 2.85 -13.09
CA ALA A 76 4.20 3.84 -14.15
C ALA A 76 3.58 5.18 -13.69
N VAL A 77 4.12 5.75 -12.60
CA VAL A 77 3.69 7.01 -11.94
C VAL A 77 2.32 6.99 -11.29
N HIS A 78 1.70 5.81 -11.13
CA HIS A 78 0.46 5.64 -10.39
C HIS A 78 0.71 4.91 -9.07
N TRP A 79 0.26 5.51 -7.98
CA TRP A 79 0.37 4.98 -6.63
C TRP A 79 -0.88 4.21 -6.24
N THR A 80 -0.68 3.00 -5.73
CA THR A 80 -1.72 2.14 -5.16
C THR A 80 -1.21 1.46 -3.90
N ILE A 81 -2.08 0.79 -3.14
CA ILE A 81 -1.67 0.06 -1.94
C ILE A 81 -2.25 -1.35 -1.94
N LEU A 82 -1.38 -2.30 -1.62
CA LEU A 82 -1.75 -3.69 -1.33
C LEU A 82 -1.74 -3.91 0.17
N ILE A 83 -2.79 -4.57 0.67
CA ILE A 83 -2.94 -4.92 2.07
C ILE A 83 -3.06 -6.44 2.16
N VAL A 84 -2.12 -7.08 2.84
CA VAL A 84 -2.15 -8.53 3.10
C VAL A 84 -2.68 -8.75 4.50
N ILE A 85 -3.76 -9.54 4.62
CA ILE A 85 -4.42 -9.86 5.89
C ILE A 85 -4.30 -11.37 6.11
N HIS A 86 -3.29 -11.78 6.88
CA HIS A 86 -2.94 -13.20 7.06
C HIS A 86 -4.07 -14.02 7.68
N SER A 87 -4.73 -13.50 8.72
CA SER A 87 -5.83 -14.19 9.41
C SER A 87 -7.04 -14.51 8.52
N ARG A 88 -7.17 -13.82 7.39
CA ARG A 88 -8.26 -13.99 6.43
C ARG A 88 -7.79 -14.55 5.09
N GLN A 89 -6.50 -14.87 4.96
CA GLN A 89 -5.87 -15.23 3.69
C GLN A 89 -6.34 -14.29 2.56
N SER A 90 -6.34 -12.98 2.83
CA SER A 90 -6.92 -11.99 1.94
C SER A 90 -5.89 -10.97 1.49
N ILE A 91 -5.96 -10.59 0.22
CA ILE A 91 -5.25 -9.43 -0.32
C ILE A 91 -6.30 -8.39 -0.71
N VAL A 92 -6.15 -7.17 -0.23
CA VAL A 92 -6.98 -6.03 -0.65
C VAL A 92 -6.11 -5.08 -1.47
N TYR A 93 -6.55 -4.74 -2.67
CA TYR A 93 -5.91 -3.78 -3.55
C TYR A 93 -6.75 -2.51 -3.63
N LEU A 94 -6.24 -1.42 -3.06
CA LEU A 94 -6.89 -0.12 -3.13
C LEU A 94 -6.22 0.72 -4.21
N ASP A 95 -7.04 1.15 -5.16
CA ASP A 95 -6.67 1.97 -6.30
C ASP A 95 -7.72 3.07 -6.47
N SER A 96 -7.31 4.32 -6.33
CA SER A 96 -8.15 5.51 -6.48
C SER A 96 -8.62 5.76 -7.93
N LEU A 97 -7.99 5.12 -8.92
CA LEU A 97 -8.49 5.02 -10.30
C LEU A 97 -9.38 3.80 -10.53
N HIS A 98 -9.61 2.99 -9.50
CA HIS A 98 -10.43 1.78 -9.58
C HIS A 98 -9.94 0.81 -10.67
N GLY A 99 -8.62 0.63 -10.79
CA GLY A 99 -7.97 -0.37 -11.63
C GLY A 99 -7.75 -1.71 -10.94
N ASN A 100 -7.10 -2.64 -11.64
CA ASN A 100 -6.73 -3.96 -11.12
C ASN A 100 -5.22 -4.01 -10.87
N PRO A 101 -4.75 -4.81 -9.90
CA PRO A 101 -3.31 -4.92 -9.63
C PRO A 101 -2.60 -5.57 -10.82
N ASN A 102 -1.34 -5.20 -11.03
CA ASN A 102 -0.50 -5.86 -12.01
C ASN A 102 -0.29 -7.35 -11.61
N GLU A 103 -0.53 -8.27 -12.53
CA GLU A 103 -0.40 -9.71 -12.29
C GLU A 103 0.99 -10.11 -11.79
N LYS A 104 2.06 -9.43 -12.23
CA LYS A 104 3.43 -9.71 -11.75
C LYS A 104 3.59 -9.39 -10.27
N ILE A 105 2.96 -8.32 -9.79
CA ILE A 105 2.99 -7.97 -8.36
C ILE A 105 2.23 -9.02 -7.58
N LEU A 106 1.01 -9.36 -8.04
CA LEU A 106 0.18 -10.36 -7.37
C LEU A 106 0.95 -11.68 -7.26
N ASN A 107 1.34 -12.27 -8.39
CA ASN A 107 2.10 -13.52 -8.44
C ASN A 107 3.39 -13.46 -7.61
N GLY A 108 4.09 -12.33 -7.64
CA GLY A 108 5.31 -12.10 -6.86
C GLY A 108 5.07 -12.17 -5.35
N ILE A 109 4.00 -11.55 -4.86
CA ILE A 109 3.59 -11.60 -3.45
C ILE A 109 3.12 -13.00 -3.09
N CYS A 110 2.33 -13.66 -3.94
CA CYS A 110 1.86 -15.03 -3.70
C CYS A 110 3.05 -15.97 -3.51
N ASN A 111 4.01 -15.93 -4.43
CA ASN A 111 5.22 -16.74 -4.37
C ASN A 111 6.03 -16.43 -3.11
N PHE A 112 6.17 -15.14 -2.77
CA PHE A 112 6.89 -14.74 -1.57
C PHE A 112 6.25 -15.28 -0.28
N ILE A 113 4.92 -15.27 -0.20
CA ILE A 113 4.15 -15.86 0.91
C ILE A 113 4.35 -17.38 0.95
N GLN A 114 4.16 -18.07 -0.18
CA GLN A 114 4.26 -19.53 -0.28
C GLN A 114 5.64 -20.09 0.05
N GLU A 115 6.70 -19.42 -0.37
CA GLU A 115 8.08 -19.87 -0.12
C GLU A 115 8.43 -19.92 1.38
N ASN A 116 7.72 -19.16 2.21
CA ASN A 116 8.06 -18.99 3.63
C ASN A 116 7.00 -19.53 4.59
N ILE A 117 5.76 -19.65 4.14
CA ILE A 117 4.68 -20.28 4.90
C ILE A 117 4.41 -21.65 4.26
N SER A 118 4.85 -22.74 4.89
CA SER A 118 4.58 -24.11 4.41
C SER A 118 3.09 -24.52 4.51
N MET A 119 2.16 -23.56 4.59
CA MET A 119 0.80 -23.78 5.11
C MET A 119 -0.34 -23.30 4.21
N SER A 120 -0.12 -22.70 3.03
CA SER A 120 -1.26 -22.38 2.14
C SER A 120 -0.88 -22.32 0.67
N LEU A 121 -1.64 -23.03 -0.16
CA LEU A 121 -1.65 -22.80 -1.61
C LEU A 121 -2.29 -21.43 -1.89
N TRP A 122 -1.87 -20.77 -2.98
CA TRP A 122 -2.44 -19.47 -3.36
C TRP A 122 -3.94 -19.58 -3.64
N ASP A 123 -4.42 -20.75 -4.04
CA ASP A 123 -5.82 -21.06 -4.28
C ASP A 123 -6.72 -20.85 -3.04
N GLU A 124 -6.13 -20.76 -1.84
CA GLU A 124 -6.84 -20.44 -0.59
C GLU A 124 -6.94 -18.93 -0.31
N TRP A 125 -6.18 -18.11 -1.04
CA TRP A 125 -6.17 -16.66 -0.85
C TRP A 125 -7.21 -15.95 -1.71
N THR A 126 -7.90 -14.96 -1.14
CA THR A 126 -8.90 -14.16 -1.85
C THR A 126 -8.38 -12.76 -2.15
N LEU A 127 -8.49 -12.33 -3.41
CA LEU A 127 -8.20 -10.95 -3.82
C LEU A 127 -9.48 -10.10 -3.82
N TYR A 128 -9.42 -8.94 -3.16
CA TYR A 128 -10.46 -7.92 -3.17
C TYR A 128 -9.95 -6.65 -3.87
N THR A 129 -10.71 -6.17 -4.86
CA THR A 129 -10.45 -4.93 -5.61
C THR A 129 -11.65 -3.98 -5.47
N PRO A 130 -11.89 -3.40 -4.27
CA PRO A 130 -13.07 -2.59 -4.03
C PRO A 130 -13.15 -1.39 -4.97
N ARG A 131 -14.39 -1.04 -5.30
CA ARG A 131 -14.76 0.06 -6.22
C ARG A 131 -15.61 1.11 -5.52
N ASP A 132 -16.15 0.77 -4.36
CA ASP A 132 -16.92 1.59 -3.44
C ASP A 132 -16.01 2.41 -2.49
N ILE A 133 -14.81 2.76 -2.96
CA ILE A 133 -13.84 3.60 -2.27
C ILE A 133 -13.75 4.98 -2.94
N PRO A 134 -13.30 6.05 -2.24
CA PRO A 134 -13.09 7.35 -2.86
C PRO A 134 -12.22 7.25 -4.11
N SER A 135 -12.68 7.86 -5.19
CA SER A 135 -11.93 7.95 -6.44
C SER A 135 -11.17 9.26 -6.51
N GLN A 136 -10.01 9.26 -7.16
CA GLN A 136 -9.32 10.50 -7.54
C GLN A 136 -9.97 11.17 -8.77
N ILE A 137 -10.94 10.53 -9.42
CA ILE A 137 -11.65 11.11 -10.56
C ILE A 137 -12.80 11.98 -10.04
N ILE A 138 -12.75 13.29 -10.33
CA ILE A 138 -13.84 14.23 -10.07
C ILE A 138 -14.32 14.80 -11.41
N ASN A 139 -15.62 14.82 -11.66
CA ASN A 139 -16.22 15.45 -12.86
C ASN A 139 -15.61 14.99 -14.21
N ASN A 140 -15.16 13.74 -14.31
CA ASN A 140 -14.43 13.14 -15.43
C ASN A 140 -12.97 13.62 -15.62
N ASP A 141 -12.45 14.42 -14.70
CA ASP A 141 -11.04 14.80 -14.65
C ASP A 141 -10.30 13.87 -13.67
N VAL A 142 -9.14 13.37 -14.11
CA VAL A 142 -8.27 12.54 -13.28
C VAL A 142 -7.48 13.43 -12.33
N GLY A 143 -7.81 13.38 -11.03
CA GLY A 143 -7.04 14.04 -9.98
C GLY A 143 -5.63 13.48 -9.87
N GLY A 144 -4.69 14.34 -9.46
CA GLY A 144 -3.27 14.04 -9.35
C GLY A 144 -2.83 13.54 -7.97
N ASN A 145 -3.75 13.09 -7.13
CA ASN A 145 -3.48 12.82 -5.71
C ASN A 145 -3.43 11.32 -5.35
N CYS A 146 -3.11 10.43 -6.30
CA CYS A 146 -3.06 8.97 -6.07
C CYS A 146 -2.21 8.58 -4.84
N GLU A 147 -1.09 9.27 -4.63
CA GLU A 147 -0.18 9.08 -3.52
C GLU A 147 -0.80 9.50 -2.17
N MET A 148 -1.64 10.54 -2.18
CA MET A 148 -2.36 10.98 -1.01
C MET A 148 -3.48 10.00 -0.64
N HIS A 149 -4.13 9.37 -1.62
CA HIS A 149 -5.08 8.29 -1.37
C HIS A 149 -4.38 7.10 -0.71
N VAL A 150 -3.19 6.72 -1.18
CA VAL A 150 -2.36 5.67 -0.55
C VAL A 150 -2.06 6.02 0.91
N CYS A 151 -1.53 7.21 1.18
CA CYS A 151 -1.20 7.63 2.55
C CYS A 151 -2.42 7.70 3.46
N THR A 152 -3.55 8.21 2.94
CA THR A 152 -4.81 8.33 3.70
C THR A 152 -5.35 6.96 4.09
N TRP A 153 -5.39 6.01 3.14
CA TRP A 153 -5.80 4.64 3.45
C TRP A 153 -4.86 3.94 4.44
N ALA A 154 -3.56 4.10 4.25
CA ALA A 154 -2.56 3.53 5.15
C ALA A 154 -2.70 4.07 6.58
N TYR A 155 -2.95 5.38 6.73
CA TYR A 155 -3.22 6.02 8.00
C TYR A 155 -4.53 5.54 8.65
N ILE A 156 -5.62 5.41 7.88
CA ILE A 156 -6.90 4.90 8.38
C ILE A 156 -6.74 3.47 8.93
N ILE A 157 -6.00 2.62 8.21
CA ILE A 157 -5.73 1.25 8.65
C ILE A 157 -4.85 1.24 9.91
N ALA A 158 -3.78 2.03 9.93
CA ALA A 158 -2.85 2.09 11.06
C ALA A 158 -3.51 2.66 12.32
N SER A 159 -4.32 3.71 12.19
CA SER A 159 -5.01 4.34 13.31
C SER A 159 -6.21 3.53 13.83
N GLY A 160 -6.69 2.55 13.05
CA GLY A 160 -7.92 1.82 13.33
C GLY A 160 -9.17 2.71 13.36
N SER A 161 -9.08 3.93 12.83
CA SER A 161 -10.14 4.92 12.84
C SER A 161 -10.53 5.28 11.42
N TYR A 162 -11.74 4.88 11.03
CA TYR A 162 -12.28 5.26 9.74
C TYR A 162 -12.75 6.71 9.75
N THR A 163 -12.17 7.51 8.86
CA THR A 163 -12.63 8.85 8.53
C THR A 163 -13.01 8.85 7.06
N LYS A 164 -14.26 9.18 6.75
CA LYS A 164 -14.70 9.34 5.36
C LYS A 164 -13.93 10.50 4.73
N PHE A 165 -13.42 10.30 3.52
CA PHE A 165 -12.70 11.31 2.75
C PHE A 165 -13.11 11.25 1.26
N SER A 166 -12.80 12.31 0.52
CA SER A 166 -12.88 12.38 -0.94
C SER A 166 -11.62 13.01 -1.54
N GLU A 167 -11.55 13.06 -2.87
CA GLU A 167 -10.47 13.75 -3.58
C GLU A 167 -10.38 15.25 -3.21
N ASP A 168 -11.50 15.90 -2.88
CA ASP A 168 -11.52 17.31 -2.43
C ASP A 168 -10.75 17.53 -1.10
N ASP A 169 -10.57 16.49 -0.29
CA ASP A 169 -9.85 16.57 0.99
C ASP A 169 -8.33 16.48 0.82
N MET A 170 -7.83 16.06 -0.36
CA MET A 170 -6.41 15.71 -0.55
C MET A 170 -5.48 16.91 -0.35
N SER A 171 -5.90 18.12 -0.74
CA SER A 171 -5.11 19.34 -0.50
C SER A 171 -4.97 19.68 0.98
N ALA A 172 -5.95 19.32 1.82
CA ALA A 172 -5.85 19.49 3.27
C ALA A 172 -5.00 18.38 3.89
N ALA A 173 -5.21 17.13 3.48
CA ALA A 173 -4.45 15.97 3.93
C ALA A 173 -2.95 16.13 3.67
N ARG A 174 -2.56 16.70 2.52
CA ARG A 174 -1.16 16.92 2.13
C ARG A 174 -0.38 17.80 3.12
N LYS A 175 -1.05 18.66 3.88
CA LYS A 175 -0.40 19.51 4.90
C LYS A 175 -0.01 18.74 6.17
N GLY A 176 -0.57 17.54 6.34
CA GLY A 176 -0.28 16.65 7.46
C GLY A 176 0.75 15.57 7.15
N ILE A 177 1.26 15.52 5.91
CA ILE A 177 2.39 14.70 5.47
C ILE A 177 3.63 15.57 5.43
#